data_AF-A0A2N2TFW5-F1
#
_entry.id   AF-A0A2N2TFW5-F1
#
_cell.length_a   1.000
_cell.length_b   1.000
_cell.length_c   1.000
_cell.angle_alpha   90.00
_cell.angle_beta   90.00
_cell.angle_gamma   90.00
#
_symmetry.space_group_name_H-M   'P 1'
#
loop_
_entity.id
_entity.type
_entity.pdbx_description
1 polymer ?
#
loop_
_entity_poly.entity_id
_entity_poly.type
_entity_poly.pdbx_seq_one_letter_code
_entity_poly.pdbx_strand_id
1 'polypeptide(L)'
;MSDALNYLLKARPDALSHYFAFLKDAGKHLDPKTRSLISVITKVDAQTERGFRQYLGRALREGCTPMEVLDALLMAFPTLGLAKIIWAVDIILDMDIPGFQPEALAQPAQWHDVMACADIPDGAVVRTECDGRGLFIYREQQSCQVFDSRCPHQNTDISELALHDGILTCPKHQWEFDAHSGACIKKGNSPLKRFDSKIDNGRLLAYW
;
A
#
# COMPACT_ATOMS: atom_id res chain seq x y z
N MET A 1 -3.84 -4.82 -15.76
CA MET A 1 -2.96 -5.71 -16.54
C MET A 1 -2.49 -4.91 -17.76
N SER A 2 -1.24 -5.04 -18.24
CA SER A 2 -0.75 -4.23 -19.38
C SER A 2 -1.38 -4.68 -20.70
N ASP A 3 -1.53 -3.76 -21.65
CA ASP A 3 -2.08 -4.06 -22.97
C ASP A 3 -1.25 -5.11 -23.72
N ALA A 4 0.08 -5.06 -23.56
CA ALA A 4 0.98 -6.07 -24.09
C ALA A 4 0.69 -7.47 -23.55
N LEU A 5 0.39 -7.61 -22.24
CA LEU A 5 0.05 -8.90 -21.65
C LEU A 5 -1.32 -9.40 -22.13
N ASN A 6 -2.30 -8.50 -22.27
CA ASN A 6 -3.61 -8.82 -22.84
C ASN A 6 -3.48 -9.29 -24.30
N TYR A 7 -2.63 -8.64 -25.10
CA TYR A 7 -2.33 -9.07 -26.46
C TYR A 7 -1.69 -10.47 -26.47
N LEU A 8 -0.67 -10.71 -25.66
CA LEU A 8 0.00 -12.01 -25.59
C LEU A 8 -0.94 -13.14 -25.15
N LEU A 9 -1.86 -12.86 -24.22
CA LEU A 9 -2.89 -13.83 -23.81
C LEU A 9 -3.82 -14.22 -24.95
N LYS A 10 -4.17 -13.26 -25.82
CA LYS A 10 -4.98 -13.53 -27.02
C LYS A 10 -4.17 -14.22 -28.11
N ALA A 11 -2.92 -13.81 -28.30
CA ALA A 11 -2.06 -14.30 -29.38
C ALA A 11 -1.49 -15.70 -29.12
N ARG A 12 -1.18 -16.04 -27.85
CA ARG A 12 -0.53 -17.29 -27.44
C ARG A 12 -1.14 -17.84 -26.13
N PRO A 13 -2.45 -18.13 -26.10
CA PRO A 13 -3.16 -18.50 -24.88
C PRO A 13 -2.56 -19.72 -24.18
N ASP A 14 -2.15 -20.75 -24.93
CA ASP A 14 -1.60 -21.99 -24.35
C ASP A 14 -0.31 -21.71 -23.58
N ALA A 15 0.66 -21.05 -24.22
CA ALA A 15 1.95 -20.74 -23.61
C ALA A 15 1.81 -19.84 -22.37
N LEU A 16 0.97 -18.80 -22.47
CA LEU A 16 0.76 -17.86 -21.36
C LEU A 16 0.01 -18.52 -20.19
N SER A 17 -0.94 -19.41 -20.48
CA SER A 17 -1.69 -20.13 -19.43
C SER A 17 -0.76 -21.04 -18.62
N HIS A 18 0.14 -21.77 -19.28
CA HIS A 18 1.15 -22.59 -18.59
C HIS A 18 2.11 -21.73 -17.76
N TYR A 19 2.58 -20.60 -18.31
CA TYR A 19 3.44 -19.67 -17.58
C TYR A 19 2.75 -19.14 -16.30
N PHE A 20 1.49 -18.74 -16.39
CA PHE A 20 0.74 -18.29 -15.21
C PHE A 20 0.44 -19.41 -14.21
N ALA A 21 0.20 -20.62 -14.68
CA ALA A 21 0.06 -21.77 -13.79
C ALA A 21 1.36 -22.01 -13.01
N PHE A 22 2.52 -21.99 -13.69
CA PHE A 22 3.83 -22.06 -13.03
C PHE A 22 4.02 -20.94 -12.01
N LEU A 23 3.73 -19.68 -12.35
CA LEU A 23 3.90 -18.57 -11.41
C LEU A 23 2.98 -18.67 -10.17
N LYS A 24 1.78 -19.24 -10.31
CA LYS A 24 0.88 -19.47 -9.17
C LYS A 24 1.35 -20.61 -8.28
N ASP A 25 1.89 -21.67 -8.88
CA ASP A 25 2.42 -22.82 -8.16
C ASP A 25 3.76 -22.49 -7.46
N ALA A 26 4.62 -21.73 -8.15
CA ALA A 26 5.89 -21.22 -7.65
C ALA A 26 5.68 -20.27 -6.47
N GLY A 27 5.87 -20.79 -5.26
CA GLY A 27 5.70 -20.07 -4.00
C GLY A 27 4.45 -20.44 -3.21
N LYS A 28 3.64 -21.41 -3.64
CA LYS A 28 2.42 -21.82 -2.91
C LYS A 28 2.66 -22.26 -1.45
N HIS A 29 3.88 -22.66 -1.11
CA HIS A 29 4.28 -23.06 0.25
C HIS A 29 4.94 -21.94 1.06
N LEU A 30 5.18 -20.77 0.45
CA LEU A 30 5.74 -19.61 1.12
C LEU A 30 4.61 -18.73 1.66
N ASP A 31 4.82 -18.16 2.84
CA ASP A 31 3.91 -17.15 3.37
C ASP A 31 3.87 -15.89 2.45
N PRO A 32 2.80 -15.08 2.54
CA PRO A 32 2.63 -13.91 1.67
C PRO A 32 3.76 -12.87 1.75
N LYS A 33 4.34 -12.64 2.93
CA LYS A 33 5.42 -11.67 3.12
C LYS A 33 6.69 -12.15 2.43
N THR A 34 7.09 -13.40 2.66
CA THR A 34 8.27 -14.00 2.02
C THR A 34 8.19 -13.94 0.50
N ARG A 35 7.03 -14.31 -0.10
CA ARG A 35 6.84 -14.20 -1.56
C ARG A 35 6.97 -12.77 -2.08
N SER A 36 6.47 -11.81 -1.31
CA SER A 36 6.49 -10.41 -1.71
C SER A 36 7.90 -9.82 -1.62
N LEU A 37 8.66 -10.14 -0.56
CA LEU A 37 10.06 -9.74 -0.43
C LEU A 37 10.94 -10.33 -1.54
N ILE A 38 10.76 -11.63 -1.87
CA ILE A 38 11.44 -12.23 -3.02
C ILE A 38 11.12 -11.44 -4.30
N SER A 39 9.84 -11.14 -4.53
CA SER A 39 9.43 -10.36 -5.70
C SER A 39 10.09 -8.99 -5.73
N VAL A 40 10.14 -8.27 -4.60
CA VAL A 40 10.83 -6.98 -4.46
C VAL A 40 12.30 -7.10 -4.85
N ILE A 41 13.04 -8.05 -4.27
CA ILE A 41 14.45 -8.31 -4.58
C ILE A 41 14.64 -8.55 -6.07
N THR A 42 13.81 -9.40 -6.70
CA THR A 42 13.94 -9.67 -8.14
C THR A 42 13.69 -8.45 -9.03
N LYS A 43 12.88 -7.47 -8.60
CA LYS A 43 12.68 -6.23 -9.35
C LYS A 43 13.86 -5.28 -9.23
N VAL A 44 14.54 -5.30 -8.08
CA VAL A 44 15.80 -4.59 -7.89
C VAL A 44 16.91 -5.21 -8.70
N ASP A 45 17.02 -6.54 -8.69
CA ASP A 45 18.02 -7.25 -9.49
C ASP A 45 17.85 -6.98 -10.99
N ALA A 46 16.61 -7.00 -11.49
CA ALA A 46 16.29 -6.67 -12.87
C ALA A 46 16.25 -5.16 -13.18
N GLN A 47 16.46 -4.29 -12.18
CA GLN A 47 16.37 -2.82 -12.27
C GLN A 47 15.11 -2.29 -12.98
N THR A 48 13.97 -2.89 -12.65
CA THR A 48 12.69 -2.50 -13.26
C THR A 48 11.95 -1.53 -12.35
N GLU A 49 12.17 -0.22 -12.49
CA GLU A 49 11.58 0.79 -11.59
C GLU A 49 10.06 0.65 -11.41
N ARG A 50 9.31 0.61 -12.53
CA ARG A 50 7.85 0.43 -12.49
C ARG A 50 7.45 -0.85 -11.74
N GLY A 51 8.21 -1.93 -11.96
CA GLY A 51 8.01 -3.20 -11.28
C GLY A 51 8.29 -3.06 -9.77
N PHE A 52 9.43 -2.48 -9.41
CA PHE A 52 9.82 -2.28 -8.02
C PHE A 52 8.78 -1.46 -7.26
N ARG A 53 8.34 -0.30 -7.78
CA ARG A 53 7.28 0.51 -7.16
C ARG A 53 5.99 -0.28 -6.91
N GLN A 54 5.56 -1.08 -7.90
CA GLN A 54 4.37 -1.91 -7.78
C GLN A 54 4.52 -3.02 -6.72
N TYR A 55 5.64 -3.74 -6.74
CA TYR A 55 5.85 -4.89 -5.86
C TYR A 55 6.23 -4.48 -4.44
N LEU A 56 6.89 -3.34 -4.25
CA LEU A 56 7.10 -2.74 -2.93
C LEU A 56 5.76 -2.41 -2.28
N GLY A 57 4.87 -1.70 -2.99
CA GLY A 57 3.54 -1.41 -2.48
C GLY A 57 2.74 -2.67 -2.13
N ARG A 58 2.90 -3.75 -2.91
CA ARG A 58 2.30 -5.05 -2.59
C ARG A 58 2.89 -5.66 -1.32
N ALA A 59 4.21 -5.66 -1.15
CA ALA A 59 4.85 -6.20 0.05
C ALA A 59 4.35 -5.52 1.32
N LEU A 60 4.22 -4.20 1.30
CA LEU A 60 3.69 -3.44 2.44
C LEU A 60 2.22 -3.80 2.75
N ARG A 61 1.39 -4.08 1.74
CA ARG A 61 0.01 -4.55 1.93
C ARG A 61 -0.09 -5.95 2.53
N GLU A 62 0.86 -6.81 2.21
CA GLU A 62 0.97 -8.16 2.81
C GLU A 62 1.56 -8.11 4.23
N GLY A 63 1.85 -6.92 4.76
CA GLY A 63 2.31 -6.71 6.12
C GLY A 63 3.84 -6.70 6.28
N CYS A 64 4.61 -6.55 5.20
CA CYS A 64 6.03 -6.24 5.34
C CYS A 64 6.21 -4.85 5.93
N THR A 65 7.07 -4.72 6.94
CA THR A 65 7.48 -3.42 7.47
C THR A 65 8.53 -2.78 6.56
N PRO A 66 8.69 -1.45 6.61
CA PRO A 66 9.79 -0.76 5.95
C PRO A 66 11.17 -1.35 6.29
N MET A 67 11.40 -1.68 7.57
CA MET A 67 12.64 -2.32 8.01
C MET A 67 12.83 -3.71 7.40
N GLU A 68 11.80 -4.55 7.34
CA GLU A 68 11.91 -5.88 6.68
C GLU A 68 12.24 -5.76 5.19
N VAL A 69 11.76 -4.71 4.51
CA VAL A 69 12.12 -4.44 3.12
C VAL A 69 13.60 -4.07 3.02
N LEU A 70 14.09 -3.16 3.86
CA LEU A 70 15.50 -2.75 3.86
C LEU A 70 16.42 -3.93 4.19
N ASP A 71 16.07 -4.72 5.21
CA ASP A 71 16.80 -5.93 5.60
C ASP A 71 16.81 -6.96 4.47
N ALA A 72 15.71 -7.15 3.74
CA ALA A 72 15.67 -8.06 2.60
C ALA A 72 16.59 -7.62 1.46
N LEU A 73 16.65 -6.31 1.16
CA LEU A 73 17.55 -5.76 0.15
C LEU A 73 19.01 -5.92 0.57
N LEU A 74 19.34 -5.65 1.83
CA LEU A 74 20.69 -5.81 2.37
C LEU A 74 21.09 -7.28 2.49
N MET A 75 20.19 -8.17 2.89
CA MET A 75 20.43 -9.61 2.95
C MET A 75 20.68 -10.19 1.55
N ALA A 76 20.04 -9.62 0.52
CA ALA A 76 20.27 -9.94 -0.88
C ALA A 76 21.51 -9.26 -1.49
N PHE A 77 22.40 -8.65 -0.69
CA PHE A 77 23.62 -8.00 -1.16
C PHE A 77 24.47 -8.86 -2.13
N PRO A 78 24.64 -10.19 -1.94
CA PRO A 78 25.42 -11.02 -2.87
C PRO A 78 24.90 -11.01 -4.32
N THR A 79 23.60 -10.78 -4.53
CA THR A 79 22.99 -10.70 -5.87
C THR A 79 22.78 -9.25 -6.31
N LEU A 80 22.43 -8.34 -5.40
CA LEU A 80 22.11 -6.97 -5.75
C LEU A 80 23.34 -6.07 -5.88
N GLY A 81 24.33 -6.26 -5.01
CA GLY A 81 25.42 -5.31 -4.80
C GLY A 81 24.94 -3.94 -4.31
N LEU A 82 25.86 -3.08 -3.89
CA LEU A 82 25.52 -1.77 -3.33
C LEU A 82 24.83 -0.85 -4.33
N ALA A 83 25.24 -0.86 -5.59
CA ALA A 83 24.70 0.06 -6.61
C ALA A 83 23.20 -0.12 -6.86
N LYS A 84 22.72 -1.37 -6.98
CA LYS A 84 21.28 -1.63 -7.16
C LYS A 84 20.49 -1.36 -5.89
N ILE A 85 21.09 -1.57 -4.71
CA ILE A 85 20.46 -1.24 -3.42
C ILE A 85 20.27 0.27 -3.30
N ILE A 86 21.30 1.08 -3.58
CA ILE A 86 21.18 2.56 -3.57
C ILE A 86 20.09 3.00 -4.55
N TRP A 87 20.10 2.48 -5.77
CA TRP A 87 19.04 2.76 -6.75
C TRP A 87 17.63 2.43 -6.24
N ALA A 88 17.46 1.31 -5.53
CA ALA A 88 16.18 0.95 -4.93
C ALA A 88 15.79 1.91 -3.80
N VAL A 89 16.76 2.34 -2.98
CA VAL A 89 16.54 3.32 -1.91
C VAL A 89 16.16 4.68 -2.47
N ASP A 90 16.80 5.16 -3.54
CA ASP A 90 16.41 6.41 -4.21
C ASP A 90 14.93 6.38 -4.65
N ILE A 91 14.48 5.24 -5.18
CA ILE A 91 13.07 5.05 -5.55
C ILE A 91 12.17 5.01 -4.31
N ILE A 92 12.59 4.35 -3.22
CA ILE A 92 11.83 4.34 -1.96
C ILE A 92 11.62 5.77 -1.44
N LEU A 93 12.67 6.59 -1.47
CA LEU A 93 12.61 7.99 -1.03
C LEU A 93 11.70 8.82 -1.93
N ASP A 94 11.80 8.67 -3.26
CA ASP A 94 10.92 9.35 -4.22
C ASP A 94 9.44 8.93 -4.10
N MET A 95 9.17 7.71 -3.64
CA MET A 95 7.78 7.25 -3.42
C MET A 95 7.09 7.89 -2.22
N ASP A 96 7.85 8.53 -1.33
CA ASP A 96 7.38 9.20 -0.11
C ASP A 96 6.32 8.37 0.64
N ILE A 97 6.69 7.12 0.95
CA ILE A 97 5.84 6.21 1.72
C ILE A 97 6.10 6.44 3.22
N PRO A 98 5.08 6.70 4.05
CA PRO A 98 5.32 6.92 5.47
C PRO A 98 5.71 5.61 6.16
N GLY A 99 6.75 5.71 6.99
CA GLY A 99 7.42 4.59 7.65
C GLY A 99 8.84 4.33 7.13
N PHE A 100 9.23 4.90 5.98
CA PHE A 100 10.62 4.84 5.48
C PHE A 100 11.48 6.01 5.95
N GLN A 101 10.91 7.00 6.63
CA GLN A 101 11.65 8.09 7.26
C GLN A 101 12.50 7.54 8.42
N PRO A 102 13.76 7.99 8.61
CA PRO A 102 14.65 7.48 9.66
C PRO A 102 14.04 7.48 11.06
N GLU A 103 13.30 8.53 11.41
CA GLU A 103 12.65 8.68 12.72
C GLU A 103 11.53 7.66 12.93
N ALA A 104 10.83 7.28 11.84
CA ALA A 104 9.78 6.28 11.87
C ALA A 104 10.32 4.85 11.90
N LEU A 105 11.46 4.60 11.23
CA LEU A 105 12.14 3.29 11.26
C LEU A 105 12.64 2.90 12.66
N ALA A 106 12.96 3.90 13.50
CA ALA A 106 13.45 3.69 14.86
C ALA A 106 12.34 3.41 15.88
N GLN A 107 11.07 3.59 15.52
CA GLN A 107 9.94 3.50 16.44
C GLN A 107 9.10 2.24 16.17
N PRO A 108 8.74 1.46 17.21
CA PRO A 108 7.78 0.38 17.06
C PRO A 108 6.38 0.95 16.79
N ALA A 109 5.52 0.14 16.17
CA ALA A 109 4.13 0.50 15.95
C ALA A 109 3.42 0.81 17.28
N GLN A 110 2.71 1.92 17.32
CA GLN A 110 2.07 2.45 18.53
C GLN A 110 0.70 3.06 18.23
N TRP A 111 -0.04 3.40 19.28
CA TRP A 111 -1.28 4.14 19.16
C TRP A 111 -0.97 5.63 19.00
N HIS A 112 -1.52 6.24 17.96
CA HIS A 112 -1.37 7.66 17.65
C HIS A 112 -2.69 8.38 17.89
N ASP A 113 -2.61 9.56 18.51
CA ASP A 113 -3.77 10.41 18.73
C ASP A 113 -4.06 11.24 17.48
N VAL A 114 -5.12 10.86 16.75
CA VAL A 114 -5.43 11.41 15.43
C VAL A 114 -6.17 12.74 15.53
N MET A 115 -7.32 12.75 16.22
CA MET A 115 -8.16 13.95 16.38
C MET A 115 -9.24 13.74 17.44
N ALA A 116 -9.96 14.82 17.80
CA ALA A 116 -11.10 14.68 18.70
C ALA A 116 -12.24 13.98 17.95
N CYS A 117 -12.88 13.00 18.60
CA CYS A 117 -14.02 12.30 18.01
C CYS A 117 -15.19 13.25 17.73
N ALA A 118 -15.34 14.32 18.53
CA ALA A 118 -16.38 15.33 18.37
C ALA A 118 -16.24 16.13 17.05
N ASP A 119 -15.03 16.22 16.48
CA ASP A 119 -14.76 16.93 15.24
C ASP A 119 -15.11 16.09 14.00
N ILE A 120 -15.55 14.85 14.19
CA ILE A 120 -16.00 13.95 13.13
C ILE A 120 -17.51 13.80 13.27
N PRO A 121 -18.33 14.44 12.40
CA PRO A 121 -19.78 14.27 12.44
C PRO A 121 -20.18 12.81 12.20
N ASP A 122 -21.26 12.37 12.83
CA ASP A 122 -21.79 11.02 12.61
C ASP A 122 -22.25 10.84 11.16
N GLY A 123 -21.90 9.71 10.55
CA GLY A 123 -22.18 9.44 9.14
C GLY A 123 -21.31 10.21 8.14
N ALA A 124 -20.33 10.99 8.59
CA ALA A 124 -19.44 11.76 7.72
C ALA A 124 -18.10 11.07 7.47
N VAL A 125 -17.49 11.43 6.34
CA VAL A 125 -16.10 11.11 6.02
C VAL A 125 -15.27 12.39 6.10
N VAL A 126 -14.17 12.34 6.84
CA VAL A 126 -13.24 13.47 7.02
C VAL A 126 -11.84 13.04 6.61
N ARG A 127 -11.07 13.94 5.98
CA ARG A 127 -9.63 13.76 5.78
C ARG A 127 -8.87 14.54 6.85
N THR A 128 -7.82 13.96 7.39
CA THR A 128 -6.89 14.65 8.30
C THR A 128 -5.46 14.17 8.07
N GLU A 129 -4.50 14.81 8.72
CA GLU A 129 -3.09 14.41 8.73
C GLU A 129 -2.62 14.20 10.17
N CYS A 130 -1.89 13.11 10.39
CA CYS A 130 -1.29 12.74 11.68
C CYS A 130 0.11 12.17 11.40
N ASP A 131 1.14 12.71 12.05
CA ASP A 131 2.55 12.32 11.85
C ASP A 131 3.00 12.26 10.38
N GLY A 132 2.55 13.23 9.57
CA GLY A 132 2.86 13.29 8.13
C GLY A 132 2.13 12.23 7.27
N ARG A 133 1.23 11.45 7.86
CA ARG A 133 0.35 10.50 7.15
C ARG A 133 -1.04 11.12 7.00
N GLY A 134 -1.49 11.26 5.75
CA GLY A 134 -2.89 11.58 5.45
C GLY A 134 -3.81 10.38 5.70
N LEU A 135 -4.97 10.64 6.29
CA LEU A 135 -5.96 9.64 6.70
C LEU A 135 -7.36 10.05 6.23
N PHE A 136 -8.16 9.07 5.80
CA PHE A 136 -9.62 9.20 5.70
C PHE A 136 -10.28 8.49 6.86
N ILE A 137 -11.27 9.16 7.46
CA ILE A 137 -11.97 8.66 8.63
C ILE A 137 -13.45 8.68 8.35
N TYR A 138 -14.10 7.53 8.45
CA TYR A 138 -15.56 7.42 8.46
C TYR A 138 -16.06 7.14 9.87
N ARG A 139 -17.02 7.92 10.37
CA ARG A 139 -17.65 7.69 11.68
C ARG A 139 -19.04 7.10 11.53
N GLU A 140 -19.28 6.03 12.28
CA GLU A 140 -20.59 5.43 12.46
C GLU A 140 -20.84 5.20 13.95
N GLN A 141 -21.69 6.06 14.53
CA GLN A 141 -22.06 6.10 15.93
C GLN A 141 -20.86 6.23 16.88
N GLN A 142 -20.50 5.14 17.55
CA GLN A 142 -19.39 5.01 18.49
C GLN A 142 -18.20 4.25 17.89
N SER A 143 -18.15 4.11 16.57
CA SER A 143 -17.04 3.50 15.85
C SER A 143 -16.50 4.44 14.78
N CYS A 144 -15.21 4.31 14.49
CA CYS A 144 -14.56 5.03 13.41
C CYS A 144 -13.74 4.05 12.60
N GLN A 145 -13.87 4.09 11.28
CA GLN A 145 -12.97 3.40 10.36
C GLN A 145 -11.92 4.39 9.89
N VAL A 146 -10.65 4.00 9.99
CA VAL A 146 -9.51 4.84 9.61
C VAL A 146 -8.76 4.18 8.47
N PHE A 147 -8.62 4.89 7.36
CA PHE A 147 -7.96 4.43 6.15
C PHE A 147 -6.79 5.34 5.79
N ASP A 148 -5.75 4.76 5.23
CA ASP A 148 -4.67 5.53 4.61
C ASP A 148 -5.22 6.32 3.42
N SER A 149 -4.82 7.59 3.30
CA SER A 149 -5.11 8.42 2.12
C SER A 149 -4.45 7.92 0.85
N ARG A 150 -3.40 7.08 0.97
CA ARG A 150 -2.63 6.60 -0.17
C ARG A 150 -3.31 5.45 -0.90
N CYS A 151 -3.51 5.64 -2.20
CA CYS A 151 -4.05 4.63 -3.09
C CYS A 151 -3.17 3.36 -3.10
N PRO A 152 -3.73 2.16 -2.86
CA PRO A 152 -2.98 0.90 -2.83
C PRO A 152 -2.34 0.54 -4.18
N HIS A 153 -2.72 1.19 -5.28
CA HIS A 153 -2.13 0.92 -6.59
C HIS A 153 -0.69 1.41 -6.70
N GLN A 154 -0.45 2.72 -6.48
CA GLN A 154 0.87 3.35 -6.64
C GLN A 154 1.11 4.48 -5.63
N ASN A 155 0.61 4.31 -4.41
CA ASN A 155 0.87 5.19 -3.27
C ASN A 155 0.48 6.66 -3.48
N THR A 156 -0.41 6.95 -4.44
CA THR A 156 -0.88 8.32 -4.70
C THR A 156 -1.71 8.78 -3.52
N ASP A 157 -1.31 9.86 -2.86
CA ASP A 157 -2.10 10.54 -1.83
C ASP A 157 -3.39 11.08 -2.45
N ILE A 158 -4.53 10.56 -1.98
CA ILE A 158 -5.85 10.97 -2.43
C ILE A 158 -6.28 12.16 -1.57
N SER A 159 -6.50 13.30 -2.22
CA SER A 159 -7.01 14.52 -1.58
C SER A 159 -8.49 14.37 -1.21
N GLU A 160 -8.95 15.13 -0.21
CA GLU A 160 -10.37 15.25 0.14
C GLU A 160 -11.24 15.73 -1.02
N LEU A 161 -10.68 16.52 -1.94
CA LEU A 161 -11.37 16.98 -3.15
C LEU A 161 -11.77 15.84 -4.09
N ALA A 162 -11.25 14.64 -3.87
CA ALA A 162 -11.59 13.46 -4.64
C ALA A 162 -12.79 12.68 -4.07
N LEU A 163 -13.34 13.11 -2.92
CA LEU A 163 -14.52 12.54 -2.28
C LEU A 163 -15.80 13.16 -2.85
N HIS A 164 -16.63 12.33 -3.49
CA HIS A 164 -17.94 12.75 -3.99
C HIS A 164 -18.97 11.66 -3.68
N ASP A 165 -20.07 12.02 -3.03
CA ASP A 165 -21.17 11.10 -2.69
C ASP A 165 -20.70 9.80 -2.01
N GLY A 166 -19.72 9.90 -1.09
CA GLY A 166 -19.16 8.75 -0.37
C GLY A 166 -18.19 7.89 -1.19
N ILE A 167 -17.79 8.34 -2.39
CA ILE A 167 -16.85 7.65 -3.27
C ILE A 167 -15.54 8.45 -3.36
N LEU A 168 -14.42 7.80 -3.04
CA LEU A 168 -13.07 8.34 -3.22
C LEU A 168 -12.51 7.91 -4.58
N THR A 169 -12.15 8.88 -5.42
CA THR A 169 -11.59 8.60 -6.75
C THR A 169 -10.10 8.97 -6.83
N CYS A 170 -9.21 7.98 -6.91
CA CYS A 170 -7.77 8.24 -7.04
C CYS A 170 -7.47 9.03 -8.33
N PRO A 171 -6.82 10.21 -8.26
CA PRO A 171 -6.66 11.09 -9.42
C PRO A 171 -5.75 10.48 -10.50
N LYS A 172 -4.82 9.60 -10.11
CA LYS A 172 -3.79 9.07 -11.02
C LYS A 172 -4.32 8.02 -12.00
N HIS A 173 -5.02 6.99 -11.49
CA HIS A 173 -5.52 5.86 -12.30
C HIS A 173 -7.02 5.63 -12.14
N GLN A 174 -7.71 6.53 -11.44
CA GLN A 174 -9.17 6.54 -11.32
C GLN A 174 -9.73 5.28 -10.64
N TRP A 175 -8.95 4.66 -9.74
CA TRP A 175 -9.51 3.64 -8.85
C TRP A 175 -10.53 4.30 -7.94
N GLU A 176 -11.72 3.72 -7.84
CA GLU A 176 -12.80 4.23 -6.99
C GLU A 176 -12.93 3.33 -5.76
N PHE A 177 -13.07 3.95 -4.60
CA PHE A 177 -13.24 3.30 -3.31
C PHE A 177 -14.51 3.80 -2.64
N ASP A 178 -15.25 2.90 -2.01
CA ASP A 178 -16.29 3.29 -1.06
C ASP A 178 -15.61 3.84 0.20
N ALA A 179 -15.93 5.09 0.56
CA ALA A 179 -15.25 5.79 1.65
C ALA A 179 -15.66 5.29 3.04
N HIS A 180 -16.78 4.58 3.14
CA HIS A 180 -17.30 4.02 4.39
C HIS A 180 -16.56 2.73 4.77
N SER A 181 -16.32 1.85 3.80
CA SER A 181 -15.70 0.53 4.00
C SER A 181 -14.24 0.45 3.55
N GLY A 182 -13.77 1.41 2.76
CA GLY A 182 -12.46 1.39 2.09
C GLY A 182 -12.38 0.38 0.93
N ALA A 183 -13.49 -0.29 0.58
CA ALA A 183 -13.52 -1.29 -0.47
C ALA A 183 -13.24 -0.65 -1.83
N CYS A 184 -12.40 -1.30 -2.64
CA CYS A 184 -12.24 -0.90 -4.03
C CYS A 184 -13.46 -1.37 -4.85
N ILE A 185 -14.21 -0.43 -5.38
CA ILE A 185 -15.47 -0.69 -6.09
C ILE A 185 -15.30 -0.66 -7.61
N LYS A 186 -14.22 -0.04 -8.13
CA LYS A 186 -14.01 0.06 -9.58
C LYS A 186 -12.53 0.24 -9.97
N LYS A 187 -12.18 -0.28 -11.16
CA LYS A 187 -10.85 -0.19 -11.82
C LYS A 187 -9.65 -0.78 -11.06
N GLY A 188 -9.85 -1.17 -9.80
CA GLY A 188 -8.84 -1.81 -8.96
C GLY A 188 -9.26 -3.17 -8.42
N ASN A 189 -8.37 -3.74 -7.60
CA ASN A 189 -8.50 -5.08 -7.05
C ASN A 189 -7.95 -5.19 -5.61
N SER A 190 -7.79 -4.06 -4.91
CA SER A 190 -7.30 -4.03 -3.53
C SER A 190 -7.94 -2.87 -2.79
N PRO A 191 -8.43 -3.07 -1.55
CA PRO A 191 -9.02 -2.00 -0.76
C PRO A 191 -7.97 -1.01 -0.27
N LEU A 192 -8.42 0.14 0.26
CA LEU A 192 -7.58 1.04 1.03
C LEU A 192 -6.99 0.32 2.25
N LYS A 193 -5.79 0.72 2.69
CA LYS A 193 -5.20 0.18 3.92
C LYS A 193 -5.99 0.71 5.11
N ARG A 194 -6.63 -0.19 5.85
CA ARG A 194 -7.30 0.14 7.11
C ARG A 194 -6.30 0.03 8.26
N PHE A 195 -6.36 0.97 9.20
CA PHE A 195 -5.66 0.92 10.47
C PHE A 195 -6.60 0.46 11.58
N ASP A 196 -6.05 -0.25 12.58
CA ASP A 196 -6.79 -0.52 13.80
C ASP A 196 -7.06 0.81 14.49
N SER A 197 -8.30 1.02 14.91
CA SER A 197 -8.77 2.28 15.45
C SER A 197 -9.67 2.07 16.65
N LYS A 198 -9.66 3.02 17.59
CA LYS A 198 -10.56 3.03 18.75
C LYS A 198 -10.84 4.47 19.19
N ILE A 199 -11.98 4.67 19.83
CA ILE A 199 -12.26 5.91 20.55
C ILE A 199 -11.93 5.68 22.02
N ASP A 200 -11.04 6.50 22.57
CA ASP A 200 -10.65 6.46 23.99
C ASP A 200 -10.68 7.88 24.56
N ASN A 201 -11.40 8.08 25.66
CA ASN A 201 -11.60 9.39 26.30
C ASN A 201 -11.98 10.53 25.34
N GLY A 202 -12.81 10.25 24.33
CA GLY A 202 -13.26 11.23 23.33
C GLY A 202 -12.25 11.55 22.23
N ARG A 203 -11.10 10.86 22.21
CA ARG A 203 -10.08 10.95 21.15
C ARG A 203 -10.17 9.74 20.23
N LEU A 204 -10.00 9.97 18.92
CA LEU A 204 -9.81 8.89 17.96
C LEU A 204 -8.33 8.51 17.93
N LEU A 205 -8.05 7.27 18.30
CA LEU A 205 -6.72 6.68 18.21
C LEU A 205 -6.66 5.71 17.03
N ALA A 206 -5.51 5.64 16.36
CA ALA A 206 -5.23 4.62 15.36
C ALA A 206 -3.81 4.05 15.51
N TYR A 207 -3.63 2.79 15.12
CA TYR A 207 -2.41 2.02 15.37
C TYR A 207 -1.61 1.80 14.08
N TRP A 208 -0.37 2.28 14.04
CA TRP A 208 0.61 2.00 12.99
C TRP A 208 2.05 2.16 13.47
#